data_AF-A0A2V3IQU2-F1
#
_entry.id   AF-A0A2V3IQU2-F1
#
_cell.length_a   1.000
_cell.length_b   1.000
_cell.length_c   1.000
_cell.angle_alpha   90.00
_cell.angle_beta   90.00
_cell.angle_gamma   90.00
#
_symmetry.space_group_name_H-M   'P 1'
#
loop_
_entity.id
_entity.type
_entity.pdbx_description
1 polymer ?
#
loop_
_entity_poly.entity_id
_entity_poly.type
_entity_poly.pdbx_seq_one_letter_code
_entity_poly.pdbx_strand_id
1 'polypeptide(L)'
;MISLIDKSFGFDTAVEEAQHSTKCAKIEAKSAVNGTGLYIEETLRRKGHMVIVVAEGVGLELIERETESSEFDESGNKKLSDVGPRLKTHIVSDFRMRGREIHLKLSDPTLEIRSVPANASDNRHCSLLAQSSVHGAMHGFSGFPVGMNNTHFVPMEEICRRGRTKEPYVASRDC
;
A
#
# COMPACT_ATOMS: atom_id res chain seq x y z
N MET A 1 0.88 8.71 1.07
CA MET A 1 2.02 9.45 0.47
C MET A 1 1.74 10.93 0.59
N ILE A 2 2.74 11.74 0.92
CA ILE A 2 2.60 13.16 1.20
C ILE A 2 2.38 13.93 -0.12
N SER A 3 1.40 14.85 -0.18
CA SER A 3 1.19 15.66 -1.38
C SER A 3 2.31 16.65 -1.59
N LEU A 4 2.59 16.97 -2.85
CA LEU A 4 3.71 17.78 -3.34
C LEU A 4 5.09 17.12 -3.22
N ILE A 5 5.30 16.08 -2.42
CA ILE A 5 6.58 15.37 -2.37
C ILE A 5 6.56 14.23 -3.39
N ASP A 6 7.52 14.22 -4.32
CA ASP A 6 7.65 13.16 -5.33
C ASP A 6 8.03 11.83 -4.70
N LYS A 7 8.89 11.87 -3.67
CA LYS A 7 9.44 10.68 -3.04
C LYS A 7 9.80 10.89 -1.58
N SER A 8 9.29 10.01 -0.72
CA SER A 8 9.68 9.90 0.68
C SER A 8 10.90 8.98 0.85
N PHE A 9 11.67 9.15 1.93
CA PHE A 9 12.70 8.20 2.30
C PHE A 9 12.11 6.81 2.57
N GLY A 10 12.88 5.76 2.28
CA GLY A 10 12.46 4.37 2.46
C GLY A 10 11.50 3.87 1.38
N PHE A 11 11.13 4.71 0.40
CA PHE A 11 10.21 4.32 -0.66
C PHE A 11 10.83 3.29 -1.60
N ASP A 12 12.09 3.48 -2.01
CA ASP A 12 12.74 2.53 -2.93
C ASP A 12 12.96 1.18 -2.25
N THR A 13 13.45 1.21 -1.01
CA THR A 13 13.67 0.02 -0.19
C THR A 13 12.36 -0.74 -0.01
N ALA A 14 11.26 -0.03 0.30
CA ALA A 14 9.96 -0.66 0.45
C ALA A 14 9.44 -1.28 -0.86
N VAL A 15 9.67 -0.63 -2.00
CA VAL A 15 9.28 -1.17 -3.32
C VAL A 15 10.12 -2.40 -3.67
N GLU A 16 11.43 -2.36 -3.44
CA GLU A 16 12.36 -3.45 -3.71
C GLU A 16 12.02 -4.69 -2.88
N GLU A 17 11.77 -4.52 -1.58
CA GLU A 17 11.35 -5.62 -0.69
C GLU A 17 9.95 -6.13 -1.03
N ALA A 18 9.01 -5.24 -1.35
CA ALA A 18 7.69 -5.64 -1.81
C ALA A 18 7.78 -6.45 -3.11
N GLN A 19 8.66 -6.07 -4.04
CA GLN A 19 8.90 -6.82 -5.28
C GLN A 19 9.50 -8.20 -5.00
N HIS A 20 10.41 -8.33 -4.03
CA HIS A 20 10.96 -9.61 -3.63
C HIS A 20 9.85 -10.57 -3.17
N SER A 21 8.94 -10.10 -2.32
CA SER A 21 7.77 -10.87 -1.85
C SER A 21 6.69 -11.09 -2.93
N THR A 22 6.62 -10.19 -3.92
CA THR A 22 5.58 -10.18 -4.96
C THR A 22 6.00 -10.86 -6.26
N LYS A 23 7.28 -11.22 -6.44
CA LYS A 23 7.82 -11.76 -7.71
C LYS A 23 7.07 -13.00 -8.24
N CYS A 24 6.36 -13.71 -7.37
CA CYS A 24 5.54 -14.87 -7.70
C CYS A 24 4.08 -14.52 -8.09
N ALA A 25 3.61 -13.30 -7.85
CA ALA A 25 2.25 -12.85 -8.11
C ALA A 25 2.13 -12.16 -9.46
N LYS A 26 2.05 -12.97 -10.52
CA LYS A 26 1.96 -12.46 -11.89
C LYS A 26 0.53 -12.51 -12.43
N ILE A 27 -0.43 -11.86 -11.77
CA ILE A 27 -1.75 -11.54 -12.35
C ILE A 27 -2.36 -10.31 -11.66
N GLU A 28 -2.61 -9.24 -12.43
CA GLU A 28 -3.43 -8.10 -12.01
C GLU A 28 -4.91 -8.41 -12.29
N ALA A 29 -5.70 -8.65 -11.24
CA ALA A 29 -7.15 -8.76 -11.36
C ALA A 29 -7.80 -7.50 -10.77
N LYS A 30 -8.57 -6.77 -11.57
CA LYS A 30 -9.45 -5.71 -11.04
C LYS A 30 -10.59 -6.38 -10.29
N SER A 31 -10.70 -6.09 -8.99
CA SER A 31 -11.75 -6.65 -8.15
C SER A 31 -13.12 -6.17 -8.65
N ALA A 32 -13.93 -7.11 -9.12
CA ALA A 32 -15.37 -6.94 -9.30
C ALA A 32 -16.06 -7.72 -8.19
N VAL A 33 -17.06 -7.12 -7.54
CA VAL A 33 -17.91 -7.80 -6.55
C VAL A 33 -18.47 -9.07 -7.21
N ASN A 34 -18.21 -10.24 -6.60
CA ASN A 34 -18.51 -11.60 -7.11
C ASN A 34 -17.65 -12.12 -8.29
N GLY A 35 -16.81 -11.30 -8.91
CA GLY A 35 -15.91 -11.72 -9.99
C GLY A 35 -14.62 -12.39 -9.49
N THR A 36 -14.15 -12.01 -8.31
CA THR A 36 -12.91 -12.52 -7.72
C THR A 36 -12.96 -14.03 -7.46
N GLY A 37 -14.05 -14.55 -6.89
CA GLY A 37 -14.20 -15.99 -6.63
C GLY A 37 -14.16 -16.84 -7.89
N LEU A 38 -14.85 -16.42 -8.95
CA LEU A 38 -14.85 -17.09 -10.26
C LEU A 38 -13.47 -17.08 -10.91
N TYR A 39 -12.79 -15.92 -10.85
CA TYR A 39 -11.46 -15.77 -11.43
C TYR A 39 -10.39 -16.60 -10.70
N ILE A 40 -10.47 -16.63 -9.36
CA ILE A 40 -9.61 -17.48 -8.53
C ILE A 40 -9.82 -18.95 -8.89
N GLU A 41 -11.08 -19.37 -9.04
CA GLU A 41 -11.42 -20.74 -9.42
C GLU A 41 -10.85 -21.12 -10.80
N GLU A 42 -11.07 -20.29 -11.82
CA GLU A 42 -10.57 -20.55 -13.16
C GLU A 42 -9.04 -20.62 -13.19
N THR A 43 -8.37 -19.71 -12.48
CA THR A 43 -6.92 -19.67 -12.39
C THR A 43 -6.36 -20.90 -11.66
N LEU A 44 -6.98 -21.30 -10.55
CA LEU A 44 -6.61 -22.52 -9.83
C LEU A 44 -6.82 -23.77 -10.69
N ARG A 45 -7.88 -23.83 -11.50
CA ARG A 45 -8.12 -24.96 -12.41
C ARG A 45 -7.08 -25.02 -13.54
N ARG A 46 -6.65 -23.87 -14.06
CA ARG A 46 -5.68 -23.79 -15.16
C ARG A 46 -4.22 -23.99 -14.71
N LYS A 47 -3.83 -23.39 -13.59
CA LYS A 47 -2.42 -23.33 -13.13
C LYS A 47 -2.12 -24.18 -11.89
N GLY A 48 -3.14 -24.61 -11.15
CA GLY A 48 -2.99 -25.35 -9.88
C GLY A 48 -2.55 -24.49 -8.68
N HIS A 49 -2.13 -23.24 -8.90
CA HIS A 49 -1.70 -22.30 -7.85
C HIS A 49 -2.02 -20.86 -8.27
N MET A 50 -2.20 -19.99 -7.27
CA MET A 50 -2.45 -18.55 -7.45
C MET A 50 -1.88 -17.78 -6.26
N VAL A 51 -1.32 -16.60 -6.53
CA VAL A 51 -0.91 -15.63 -5.51
C VAL A 51 -1.76 -14.38 -5.68
N ILE A 52 -2.29 -13.85 -4.57
CA ILE A 52 -3.16 -12.68 -4.54
C ILE A 52 -2.47 -11.62 -3.70
N VAL A 53 -2.29 -10.42 -4.28
CA VAL A 53 -1.76 -9.25 -3.58
C VAL A 53 -2.91 -8.29 -3.36
N VAL A 54 -3.10 -7.88 -2.12
CA VAL A 54 -4.17 -6.97 -1.72
C VAL A 54 -3.51 -5.78 -1.06
N ALA A 55 -3.80 -4.57 -1.56
CA ALA A 55 -3.40 -3.37 -0.85
C ALA A 55 -4.33 -3.14 0.35
N GLU A 56 -3.77 -2.70 1.47
CA GLU A 56 -4.48 -2.50 2.75
C GLU A 56 -5.74 -1.62 2.64
N GLY A 57 -5.76 -0.68 1.68
CA GLY A 57 -6.91 0.20 1.43
C GLY A 57 -7.98 -0.35 0.48
N VAL A 58 -7.83 -1.57 -0.07
CA VAL A 58 -8.81 -2.14 -1.01
C VAL A 58 -10.02 -2.66 -0.25
N GLY A 59 -11.22 -2.23 -0.67
CA GLY A 59 -12.47 -2.73 -0.10
C GLY A 59 -12.88 -2.05 1.20
N LEU A 60 -12.22 -0.95 1.59
CA LEU A 60 -12.60 -0.16 2.76
C LEU A 60 -14.07 0.28 2.69
N GLU A 61 -14.55 0.68 1.50
CA GLU A 61 -15.96 1.03 1.26
C GLU A 61 -16.95 -0.14 1.47
N LEU A 62 -16.51 -1.39 1.25
CA LEU A 62 -17.33 -2.59 1.48
C LEU A 62 -17.36 -2.95 2.98
N ILE A 63 -16.25 -2.72 3.67
CA ILE A 63 -16.09 -2.95 5.11
C ILE A 63 -16.89 -1.93 5.91
N GLU A 64 -16.85 -0.65 5.52
CA GLU A 64 -17.57 0.44 6.17
C GLU A 64 -19.09 0.32 6.07
N ARG A 65 -19.60 -0.34 5.03
CA ARG A 65 -21.04 -0.60 4.87
C ARG A 65 -21.58 -1.72 5.77
N GLU A 66 -20.71 -2.59 6.28
CA GLU A 66 -21.10 -3.74 7.12
C GLU A 66 -20.75 -3.54 8.60
N THR A 67 -19.92 -2.55 8.93
CA THR A 67 -19.43 -2.34 10.30
C THR A 67 -19.61 -0.87 10.69
N GLU A 68 -20.71 -0.56 11.38
CA GLU A 68 -20.99 0.78 11.94
C GLU A 68 -20.02 1.19 13.08
N SER A 69 -19.18 0.28 13.57
CA SER A 69 -18.17 0.56 14.59
C SER A 69 -16.85 0.99 13.95
N SER A 70 -16.74 2.29 13.67
CA SER A 70 -15.45 2.93 13.41
C SER A 70 -14.66 3.01 14.73
N GLU A 71 -13.82 2.02 15.01
CA GLU A 71 -12.81 2.16 16.06
C GLU A 71 -11.82 3.23 15.62
N PHE A 72 -11.57 4.22 16.49
CA PHE A 72 -10.50 5.21 16.30
C PHE A 72 -9.29 4.78 17.13
N ASP A 73 -8.09 4.97 16.60
CA ASP A 73 -6.87 4.80 17.38
C ASP A 73 -6.68 5.97 18.38
N GLU A 74 -5.71 5.83 19.29
CA GLU A 74 -5.38 6.86 20.29
C GLU A 74 -4.90 8.18 19.66
N SER A 75 -4.57 8.18 18.37
CA SER A 75 -4.15 9.35 17.59
C SER A 75 -5.29 10.00 16.79
N GLY A 76 -6.51 9.47 16.87
CA GLY A 76 -7.70 9.99 16.19
C GLY A 76 -7.85 9.56 14.73
N ASN A 77 -7.06 8.61 14.24
CA ASN A 77 -7.26 8.04 12.91
C ASN A 77 -8.27 6.89 12.97
N LYS A 78 -9.06 6.73 11.89
CA LYS A 78 -9.95 5.59 11.75
C LYS A 78 -9.10 4.32 11.63
N LYS A 79 -9.28 3.39 12.57
CA LYS A 79 -8.62 2.09 12.56
C LYS A 79 -9.16 1.29 11.37
N LEU A 80 -8.31 1.05 10.39
CA LEU A 80 -8.63 0.21 9.25
C LEU A 80 -8.86 -1.22 9.76
N SER A 81 -9.99 -1.83 9.41
CA SER A 81 -10.22 -3.23 9.72
C SER A 81 -9.35 -4.11 8.82
N ASP A 82 -8.67 -5.11 9.37
CA ASP A 82 -7.76 -5.95 8.59
C ASP A 82 -8.48 -6.66 7.43
N VAL A 83 -8.18 -6.24 6.20
CA VAL A 83 -8.78 -6.78 4.97
C VAL A 83 -8.35 -8.24 4.74
N GLY A 84 -7.12 -8.59 5.13
CA GLY A 84 -6.51 -9.90 4.87
C GLY A 84 -7.29 -11.08 5.50
N PRO A 85 -7.50 -11.10 6.83
CA PRO A 85 -8.26 -12.16 7.50
C PRO A 85 -9.71 -12.27 7.00
N ARG A 86 -10.35 -11.13 6.70
CA ARG A 86 -11.71 -11.09 6.14
C ARG A 86 -11.75 -11.76 4.77
N LEU A 87 -10.84 -11.39 3.88
CA LEU A 87 -10.75 -11.97 2.54
C LEU A 87 -10.48 -13.48 2.60
N LYS A 88 -9.58 -13.92 3.50
CA LYS A 88 -9.33 -15.35 3.74
C LYS A 88 -10.61 -16.08 4.14
N THR A 89 -11.36 -15.55 5.10
CA THR A 89 -12.61 -16.16 5.57
C THR A 89 -13.64 -16.26 4.43
N HIS A 90 -13.80 -15.20 3.66
CA HIS A 90 -14.73 -15.15 2.52
C HIS A 90 -14.36 -16.16 1.42
N ILE A 91 -13.08 -16.24 1.04
CA ILE A 91 -12.64 -17.21 0.04
C ILE A 91 -12.86 -18.64 0.57
N VAL A 92 -12.52 -18.92 1.83
CA VAL A 92 -12.72 -20.26 2.40
C VAL A 92 -14.21 -20.65 2.47
N SER A 93 -15.11 -19.72 2.81
CA SER A 93 -16.55 -20.00 2.81
C SER A 93 -17.09 -20.29 1.40
N ASP A 94 -16.66 -19.52 0.40
CA ASP A 94 -17.10 -19.70 -0.99
C ASP A 94 -16.67 -21.07 -1.55
N PHE A 95 -15.44 -21.49 -1.26
CA PHE A 95 -14.93 -22.78 -1.70
C PHE A 95 -15.56 -23.96 -0.92
N ARG A 96 -15.88 -23.77 0.36
CA ARG A 96 -16.65 -24.76 1.15
C ARG A 96 -18.04 -24.99 0.58
N MET A 97 -18.76 -23.93 0.20
CA MET A 97 -20.09 -24.07 -0.44
C MET A 97 -20.03 -24.83 -1.76
N ARG A 98 -18.90 -24.76 -2.47
CA ARG A 98 -18.65 -25.46 -3.74
C ARG A 98 -18.05 -26.86 -3.55
N GLY A 99 -17.89 -27.33 -2.31
CA GLY A 99 -17.38 -28.68 -2.00
C GLY A 99 -15.90 -28.89 -2.33
N ARG A 100 -15.08 -27.83 -2.32
CA ARG A 100 -13.65 -27.91 -2.64
C ARG A 100 -12.80 -27.44 -1.46
N GLU A 101 -11.77 -28.20 -1.14
CA GLU A 101 -10.79 -27.82 -0.12
C GLU A 101 -9.62 -27.05 -0.77
N ILE A 102 -9.29 -25.89 -0.22
CA ILE A 102 -8.17 -25.05 -0.68
C ILE A 102 -7.19 -24.83 0.46
N HIS A 103 -5.89 -24.83 0.13
CA HIS A 103 -4.84 -24.52 1.07
C HIS A 103 -4.40 -23.06 0.92
N LEU A 104 -5.02 -22.17 1.69
CA LEU A 104 -4.76 -20.73 1.63
C LEU A 104 -3.86 -20.28 2.79
N LYS A 105 -2.68 -19.76 2.45
CA LYS A 105 -1.75 -19.10 3.38
C LYS A 105 -1.82 -17.59 3.20
N LEU A 106 -1.98 -16.87 4.30
CA LEU A 106 -1.89 -15.40 4.35
C LEU A 106 -0.50 -15.04 4.87
N SER A 107 0.22 -14.21 4.13
CA SER A 107 1.51 -13.66 4.54
C SER A 107 1.39 -12.15 4.57
N ASP A 108 1.76 -11.54 5.68
CA ASP A 108 1.84 -10.09 5.83
C ASP A 108 3.30 -9.67 5.98
N PRO A 109 3.96 -9.21 4.90
CA PRO A 109 5.36 -8.78 4.95
C PRO A 109 5.51 -7.37 5.53
N THR A 110 4.49 -6.75 6.13
CA THR A 110 4.56 -5.36 6.61
C THR A 110 5.73 -5.11 7.56
N LEU A 111 5.98 -6.02 8.50
CA LEU A 111 7.11 -5.89 9.43
C LEU A 111 8.46 -6.12 8.73
N GLU A 112 8.51 -7.04 7.78
CA GLU A 112 9.71 -7.34 7.01
C GLU A 112 10.13 -6.11 6.20
N ILE A 113 9.19 -5.53 5.44
CA ILE A 113 9.42 -4.35 4.60
C ILE A 113 9.89 -3.13 5.42
N ARG A 114 9.40 -2.97 6.66
CA ARG A 114 9.76 -1.82 7.52
C ARG A 114 11.06 -2.01 8.31
N SER A 115 11.52 -3.25 8.46
CA SER A 115 12.69 -3.58 9.29
C SER A 115 13.96 -3.78 8.47
N VAL A 116 13.84 -3.81 7.15
CA VAL A 116 14.97 -3.95 6.23
C VAL A 116 15.82 -2.68 6.23
N PRO A 117 17.16 -2.80 6.27
CA PRO A 117 18.04 -1.64 6.16
C PRO A 117 17.83 -0.90 4.84
N ALA A 118 17.79 0.43 4.90
CA ALA A 118 17.62 1.26 3.71
C ALA A 118 18.73 1.00 2.68
N ASN A 119 18.33 0.91 1.41
CA ASN A 119 19.26 0.75 0.30
C ASN A 119 20.10 2.02 0.05
N ALA A 120 21.10 1.94 -0.83
CA ALA A 120 22.02 3.05 -1.10
C ALA A 120 21.32 4.31 -1.69
N SER A 121 20.20 4.12 -2.39
CA SER A 121 19.38 5.22 -2.92
C SER A 121 18.70 5.98 -1.77
N ASP A 122 17.99 5.25 -0.91
CA ASP A 122 17.29 5.82 0.24
C ASP A 122 18.25 6.41 1.28
N ASN A 123 19.42 5.81 1.50
CA ASN A 123 20.43 6.38 2.41
C ASN A 123 20.95 7.74 1.95
N ARG A 124 21.22 7.90 0.63
CA ARG A 124 21.60 9.20 0.07
C ARG A 124 20.46 10.21 0.17
N HIS A 125 19.24 9.78 -0.13
CA HIS A 125 18.04 10.62 -0.01
C HIS A 125 17.82 11.11 1.41
N CYS A 126 17.91 10.21 2.40
CA CYS A 126 17.78 10.53 3.81
C CYS A 126 18.84 11.56 4.25
N SER A 127 20.09 11.36 3.84
CA SER A 127 21.19 12.29 4.13
C SER A 127 20.95 13.69 3.55
N LEU A 128 20.46 13.78 2.32
CA LEU A 128 20.15 15.05 1.64
C LEU A 128 19.00 15.80 2.34
N LEU A 129 17.94 15.07 2.71
CA LEU A 129 16.81 15.65 3.46
C LEU A 129 17.26 16.15 4.84
N ALA A 130 18.12 15.39 5.54
CA ALA A 130 18.64 15.77 6.84
C ALA A 130 19.49 17.06 6.77
N GLN A 131 20.43 17.14 5.81
CA GLN A 131 21.25 18.33 5.60
C GLN A 131 20.40 19.57 5.26
N SER A 132 19.43 19.40 4.36
CA SER A 132 18.52 20.49 3.97
C SER A 132 17.67 20.97 5.15
N SER A 133 17.23 20.05 6.02
CA SER A 133 16.50 20.38 7.25
C SER A 133 17.35 21.18 8.23
N VAL A 134 18.60 20.76 8.45
CA VAL A 134 19.54 21.47 9.32
C VAL A 134 19.84 22.87 8.76
N HIS A 135 20.08 22.99 7.45
CA HIS A 135 20.29 24.29 6.82
C HIS A 135 19.09 25.21 6.98
N GLY A 136 17.86 24.73 6.74
CA GLY A 136 16.66 25.54 6.94
C GLY A 136 16.49 25.98 8.39
N ALA A 137 16.74 25.08 9.35
CA ALA A 137 16.70 25.40 10.78
C ALA A 137 17.77 26.44 11.16
N MET A 138 19.00 26.32 10.64
CA MET A 138 20.09 27.29 10.86
C MET A 138 19.80 28.66 10.23
N HIS A 139 18.98 28.72 9.18
CA HIS A 139 18.48 29.98 8.60
C HIS A 139 17.30 30.57 9.39
N GLY A 140 16.91 29.96 10.51
CA GLY A 140 15.83 30.44 11.38
C GLY A 140 14.43 30.02 10.95
N PHE A 141 14.29 29.11 9.98
CA PHE A 141 12.98 28.54 9.64
C PHE A 141 12.55 27.53 10.71
N SER A 142 11.26 27.52 11.05
CA SER A 142 10.63 26.55 11.96
C SER A 142 9.29 26.09 11.39
N GLY A 143 8.85 24.87 11.70
CA GLY A 143 7.55 24.35 11.25
C GLY A 143 7.46 24.08 9.75
N PHE A 144 8.60 23.87 9.08
CA PHE A 144 8.67 23.53 7.67
C PHE A 144 9.08 22.06 7.48
N PRO A 145 8.40 21.30 6.60
CA PRO A 145 8.84 19.97 6.20
C PRO A 145 9.87 20.08 5.06
N VAL A 146 10.71 19.07 4.97
CA VAL A 146 11.66 18.91 3.85
C VAL A 146 11.24 17.71 3.02
N GLY A 147 11.12 17.93 1.73
CA GLY A 147 10.78 16.89 0.76
C GLY A 147 11.36 17.22 -0.60
N MET A 148 11.61 16.21 -1.41
CA MET A 148 11.96 16.44 -2.82
C MET A 148 10.70 16.68 -3.62
N ASN A 149 10.55 17.91 -4.11
CA ASN A 149 9.64 18.31 -5.17
C ASN A 149 10.44 19.18 -6.15
N ASN A 150 11.03 18.59 -7.18
CA ASN A 150 11.97 19.30 -8.08
C ASN A 150 12.96 20.21 -7.31
N THR A 151 13.51 19.74 -6.18
CA THR A 151 14.46 20.45 -5.29
C THR A 151 13.94 21.63 -4.43
N HIS A 152 12.62 21.83 -4.29
CA HIS A 152 12.05 22.96 -3.53
C HIS A 152 11.45 22.58 -2.17
N PHE A 153 11.52 23.51 -1.21
CA PHE A 153 10.84 23.42 0.10
C PHE A 153 9.35 23.73 -0.03
N VAL A 154 8.52 22.97 0.68
CA VAL A 154 7.05 23.12 0.67
C VAL A 154 6.58 23.40 2.10
N PRO A 155 5.79 24.44 2.38
CA PRO A 155 5.25 24.71 3.72
C PRO A 155 4.35 23.59 4.26
N MET A 156 4.37 23.35 5.58
CA MET A 156 3.58 22.27 6.23
C MET A 156 2.09 22.39 5.98
N GLU A 157 1.56 23.61 6.03
CA GLU A 157 0.14 23.88 5.80
C GLU A 157 -0.32 23.45 4.40
N GLU A 158 0.54 23.63 3.40
CA GLU A 158 0.23 23.26 2.02
C GLU A 158 0.32 21.75 1.81
N ILE A 159 1.24 21.09 2.52
CA ILE A 159 1.35 19.64 2.56
C ILE A 159 0.12 19.00 3.21
N CYS A 160 -0.32 19.50 4.36
CA CYS A 160 -1.45 18.92 5.10
C CYS A 160 -2.80 19.18 4.40
N ARG A 161 -2.94 20.32 3.70
CA ARG A 161 -4.17 20.65 2.98
C ARG A 161 -4.40 19.75 1.76
N ARG A 162 -3.33 19.20 1.16
CA ARG A 162 -3.43 18.36 -0.04
C ARG A 162 -3.14 16.89 0.31
N GLY A 163 -4.08 16.00 0.03
CA GLY A 163 -3.80 14.55 -0.04
C GLY A 163 -3.22 14.20 -1.41
N ARG A 164 -2.21 13.32 -1.49
CA ARG A 164 -1.78 12.78 -2.79
C ARG A 164 -2.72 11.65 -3.18
N THR A 165 -3.64 11.92 -4.09
CA THR A 165 -4.39 10.86 -4.80
C THR A 165 -3.49 10.36 -5.93
N LYS A 166 -3.27 9.05 -6.05
CA LYS A 166 -2.66 8.53 -7.28
C LYS A 166 -3.65 8.80 -8.41
N GLU A 167 -3.19 9.40 -9.51
CA GLU A 167 -3.97 9.34 -10.75
C GLU A 167 -4.18 7.87 -11.09
N PRO A 168 -5.41 7.44 -11.41
CA PRO A 168 -5.65 6.06 -11.80
C PRO A 168 -4.77 5.76 -13.01
N TYR A 169 -4.01 4.67 -12.93
CA TYR A 169 -3.22 4.19 -14.05
C TYR A 169 -4.15 3.94 -15.24
N VAL A 170 -4.16 4.88 -16.20
CA VAL A 170 -4.79 4.70 -17.50
C VAL A 170 -3.83 3.80 -18.26
N ALA A 171 -4.09 2.49 -18.23
CA ALA A 171 -3.44 1.58 -19.15
C ALA A 171 -3.72 2.13 -20.57
N SER A 172 -2.71 2.72 -21.19
CA SER A 172 -2.82 3.11 -22.58
C SER A 172 -3.10 1.81 -23.34
N ARG A 173 -4.30 1.75 -23.93
CA ARG A 173 -4.62 0.77 -24.96
C ARG A 173 -3.84 1.19 -26.20
N ASP A 174 -2.54 0.99 -26.17
CA ASP A 174 -1.74 1.06 -27.38
C ASP A 174 -1.83 -0.32 -28.05
N CYS A 175 -2.39 -0.26 -29.26
CA CYS A 175 -2.82 -1.35 -30.13
C CYS A 175 -1.71 -2.34 -30.51
#